data_AF-A0A7X1A460-F1
#
_entry.id   AF-A0A7X1A460-F1
#
_cell.length_a   1.000
_cell.length_b   1.000
_cell.length_c   1.000
_cell.angle_alpha   90.00
_cell.angle_beta   90.00
_cell.angle_gamma   90.00
#
_symmetry.space_group_name_H-M   'P 1'
#
loop_
_entity.id
_entity.type
_entity.pdbx_description
1 polymer ?
#
loop_
_entity_poly.entity_id
_entity_poly.type
_entity_poly.pdbx_seq_one_letter_code
_entity_poly.pdbx_strand_id
1 'polypeptide(L)'
;MSKKIQLPSGRLSEHAKEIGSSANNISFDLRPNMSYSTSSARQLVQSSMDAGDMIKAMPEAFNKDVQNLKNVEQAFVASEKKMADMWSKALHLDK
;
A
#
# COMPACT_ATOMS: atom_id res chain seq x y z
N MET A 1 37.16 -4.29 7.14
CA MET A 1 35.81 -3.85 7.57
C MET A 1 34.79 -4.39 6.59
N SER A 2 34.07 -5.46 6.93
CA SER A 2 33.01 -6.01 6.07
C SER A 2 31.90 -4.97 5.94
N LYS A 3 31.62 -4.52 4.71
CA LYS A 3 30.43 -3.75 4.40
C LYS A 3 29.24 -4.61 4.83
N LYS A 4 28.55 -4.23 5.91
CA LYS A 4 27.24 -4.79 6.25
C LYS A 4 26.41 -4.66 4.98
N ILE A 5 25.96 -5.79 4.43
CA ILE A 5 24.95 -5.79 3.40
C ILE A 5 23.76 -5.08 4.04
N GLN A 6 23.54 -3.83 3.64
CA GLN A 6 22.42 -3.04 4.14
C GLN A 6 21.23 -3.50 3.31
N LEU A 7 20.48 -4.41 3.90
CA LEU A 7 19.40 -5.10 3.23
C LEU A 7 18.24 -4.13 2.97
N PRO A 8 17.44 -4.33 1.90
CA PRO A 8 16.32 -3.44 1.55
C PRO A 8 15.19 -3.42 2.58
N SER A 9 15.22 -4.34 3.55
CA SER A 9 14.28 -4.42 4.66
C SER A 9 14.26 -3.11 5.46
N GLY A 10 13.07 -2.54 5.61
CA GLY A 10 12.80 -1.24 6.23
C GLY A 10 12.19 -0.22 5.26
N ARG A 11 12.60 -0.22 3.99
CA ARG A 11 12.15 0.80 3.01
C ARG A 11 10.72 0.61 2.53
N LEU A 12 10.25 -0.65 2.44
CA LEU A 12 8.89 -0.95 2.00
C LEU A 12 7.86 -0.55 3.05
N SER A 13 8.10 -0.84 4.33
CA SER A 13 7.24 -0.43 5.45
C SER A 13 7.19 1.09 5.61
N GLU A 14 8.31 1.78 5.40
CA GLU A 14 8.37 3.24 5.42
C GLU A 14 7.49 3.85 4.31
N HIS A 15 7.66 3.40 3.06
CA HIS A 15 6.81 3.84 1.96
C HIS A 15 5.34 3.44 2.13
N ALA A 16 5.07 2.24 2.65
CA ALA A 16 3.71 1.79 2.93
C ALA A 16 3.05 2.67 4.01
N LYS A 17 3.81 3.17 4.98
CA LYS A 17 3.30 4.11 6.00
C LYS A 17 2.95 5.47 5.39
N GLU A 18 3.78 5.98 4.47
CA GLU A 18 3.52 7.23 3.73
C GLU A 18 2.27 7.13 2.85
N ILE A 19 2.11 6.00 2.13
CA ILE A 19 0.94 5.72 1.29
C ILE A 19 -0.32 5.65 2.16
N GLY A 20 -0.29 4.88 3.25
CA GLY A 20 -1.45 4.77 4.15
C GLY A 20 -1.84 6.09 4.80
N SER A 21 -0.84 6.90 5.21
CA SER A 21 -1.09 8.24 5.76
C SER A 21 -1.72 9.17 4.73
N SER A 22 -1.28 9.10 3.48
CA SER A 22 -1.81 9.93 2.38
C SER A 22 -3.22 9.48 1.98
N ALA A 23 -3.46 8.17 1.94
CA ALA A 23 -4.75 7.58 1.61
C ALA A 23 -5.86 7.98 2.58
N ASN A 24 -5.56 8.06 3.89
CA ASN A 24 -6.54 8.48 4.90
C ASN A 24 -6.93 9.96 4.78
N ASN A 25 -6.17 10.78 4.05
CA ASN A 25 -6.50 12.18 3.77
C ASN A 25 -7.37 12.35 2.52
N ILE A 26 -7.61 11.27 1.75
CA ILE A 26 -8.50 11.31 0.59
C ILE A 26 -9.94 11.27 1.12
N SER A 27 -10.60 12.44 1.10
CA SER A 27 -12.02 12.56 1.42
C SER A 27 -12.75 13.30 0.30
N PHE A 28 -13.89 12.77 -0.11
CA PHE A 28 -14.72 13.39 -1.13
C PHE A 28 -16.19 13.27 -0.75
N ASP A 29 -16.84 14.41 -0.55
CA ASP A 29 -18.26 14.50 -0.22
C ASP A 29 -18.99 15.22 -1.36
N LEU A 30 -19.79 14.47 -2.13
CA LEU A 30 -20.67 14.99 -3.16
C LEU A 30 -22.09 15.02 -2.62
N ARG A 31 -22.65 16.22 -2.47
CA ARG A 31 -24.05 16.43 -2.07
C ARG A 31 -24.80 17.23 -3.13
N PRO A 32 -25.24 16.60 -4.23
CA PRO A 32 -26.07 17.28 -5.22
C PRO A 32 -27.45 17.60 -4.60
N ASN A 33 -27.74 18.88 -4.38
CA ASN A 33 -29.02 19.33 -3.80
C ASN A 33 -30.01 19.88 -4.85
N MET A 34 -30.03 19.30 -6.06
CA MET A 34 -30.81 19.84 -7.18
C MET A 34 -31.60 18.75 -7.88
N SER A 35 -32.89 18.98 -8.08
CA SER A 35 -33.78 18.11 -8.86
C SER A 35 -33.67 18.46 -10.35
N TYR A 36 -32.91 17.69 -11.11
CA TYR A 36 -32.66 17.96 -12.52
C TYR A 36 -33.78 17.40 -13.42
N SER A 37 -34.34 18.27 -14.27
CA SER A 37 -35.44 17.95 -15.20
C SER A 37 -34.97 17.41 -16.56
N THR A 38 -33.70 17.60 -16.93
CA THR A 38 -33.13 17.17 -18.22
C THR A 38 -32.26 15.92 -18.10
N SER A 39 -32.28 15.08 -19.15
CA SER A 39 -31.53 13.81 -19.19
C SER A 39 -30.01 14.00 -19.03
N SER A 40 -29.45 15.03 -19.67
CA SER A 40 -28.00 15.32 -19.61
C SER A 40 -27.53 15.74 -18.22
N ALA A 41 -28.32 16.53 -17.48
CA ALA A 41 -27.98 16.94 -16.13
C ALA A 41 -28.05 15.78 -15.13
N ARG A 42 -28.99 14.84 -15.31
CA ARG A 42 -29.02 13.59 -14.53
C ARG A 42 -27.80 12.71 -14.80
N GLN A 43 -27.37 12.58 -16.06
CA GLN A 43 -26.15 11.83 -16.39
C GLN A 43 -24.91 12.43 -15.74
N LEU A 44 -24.74 13.75 -15.76
CA LEU A 44 -23.64 14.42 -15.08
C LEU A 44 -23.62 14.16 -13.56
N VAL A 45 -24.79 14.20 -12.91
CA VAL A 45 -24.90 13.86 -11.48
C VAL A 45 -24.52 12.41 -11.23
N GLN A 46 -25.03 11.48 -12.05
CA GLN A 46 -24.70 10.07 -11.90
C GLN A 46 -23.21 9.83 -12.09
N SER A 47 -22.60 10.37 -13.14
CA SER A 47 -21.15 10.26 -13.36
C SER A 47 -20.34 10.90 -12.23
N SER A 48 -20.83 12.00 -11.66
CA SER A 48 -20.18 12.62 -10.49
C SER A 48 -20.30 11.73 -9.26
N MET A 49 -21.47 11.15 -8.99
CA MET A 49 -21.68 10.19 -7.90
C MET A 49 -20.79 8.97 -8.06
N ASP A 50 -20.75 8.37 -9.25
CA ASP A 50 -19.91 7.20 -9.56
C ASP A 50 -18.43 7.52 -9.31
N ALA A 51 -17.97 8.70 -9.76
CA ALA A 51 -16.61 9.16 -9.48
C ALA A 51 -16.38 9.36 -7.97
N GLY A 52 -17.37 9.89 -7.25
CA GLY A 52 -17.29 10.09 -5.81
C GLY A 52 -17.22 8.78 -5.03
N ASP A 53 -17.99 7.78 -5.43
CA ASP A 53 -17.95 6.45 -4.84
C ASP A 53 -16.61 5.76 -5.12
N MET A 54 -16.06 5.95 -6.32
CA MET A 54 -14.72 5.47 -6.65
C MET A 54 -13.65 6.12 -5.76
N ILE A 55 -13.72 7.44 -5.55
CA ILE A 55 -12.79 8.16 -4.66
C ILE A 55 -12.96 7.72 -3.20
N LYS A 56 -14.18 7.46 -2.73
CA LYS A 56 -14.43 6.93 -1.38
C LYS A 56 -13.88 5.52 -1.16
N ALA A 57 -13.80 4.70 -2.22
CA ALA A 57 -13.22 3.37 -2.16
C ALA A 57 -11.68 3.37 -2.23
N MET A 58 -11.05 4.44 -2.72
CA MET A 58 -9.59 4.52 -2.86
C MET A 58 -8.82 4.30 -1.54
N PRO A 59 -9.20 4.89 -0.40
CA PRO A 59 -8.51 4.64 0.87
C PRO A 59 -8.45 3.17 1.25
N GLU A 60 -9.52 2.41 1.03
CA GLU A 60 -9.57 0.98 1.32
C GLU A 60 -8.60 0.19 0.43
N ALA A 61 -8.57 0.49 -0.86
CA ALA A 61 -7.64 -0.12 -1.81
C ALA A 61 -6.18 0.16 -1.43
N PHE A 62 -5.83 1.41 -1.12
CA PHE A 62 -4.49 1.77 -0.68
C PHE A 62 -4.12 1.11 0.65
N ASN A 63 -5.04 1.04 1.62
CA ASN A 63 -4.80 0.37 2.89
C ASN A 63 -4.51 -1.13 2.70
N LYS A 64 -5.20 -1.79 1.75
CA LYS A 64 -4.91 -3.17 1.38
C LYS A 64 -3.50 -3.33 0.79
N ASP A 65 -3.10 -2.44 -0.12
CA ASP A 65 -1.76 -2.47 -0.71
C ASP A 65 -0.66 -2.22 0.33
N VAL A 66 -0.90 -1.34 1.30
CA VAL A 66 0.00 -1.12 2.44
C VAL A 66 0.22 -2.40 3.25
N GLN A 67 -0.83 -3.21 3.48
CA GLN A 67 -0.69 -4.49 4.16
C GLN A 67 0.08 -5.50 3.31
N ASN A 68 -0.18 -5.55 2.01
CA ASN A 68 0.55 -6.42 1.09
C ASN A 68 2.06 -6.11 1.10
N LEU A 69 2.44 -4.82 1.06
CA LEU A 69 3.84 -4.40 1.12
C LEU A 69 4.52 -4.83 2.43
N LYS A 70 3.82 -4.72 3.57
CA LYS A 70 4.32 -5.20 4.87
C LYS A 70 4.53 -6.71 4.89
N ASN A 71 3.60 -7.48 4.31
CA ASN A 71 3.72 -8.93 4.23
C ASN A 71 4.90 -9.36 3.36
N VAL A 72 5.11 -8.69 2.22
CA VAL A 72 6.27 -8.91 1.35
C VAL A 72 7.58 -8.64 2.10
N GLU A 73 7.64 -7.54 2.86
CA GLU A 73 8.82 -7.24 3.65
C GLU A 73 9.11 -8.29 4.73
N GLN A 74 8.08 -8.77 5.43
CA GLN A 74 8.24 -9.86 6.40
C GLN A 74 8.81 -11.12 5.74
N ALA A 75 8.33 -11.48 4.54
CA ALA A 75 8.85 -12.61 3.79
C ALA A 75 10.31 -12.40 3.35
N PHE A 76 10.69 -11.18 2.97
CA PHE A 76 12.08 -10.82 2.68
C PHE A 76 12.97 -10.99 3.91
N VAL A 77 12.58 -10.43 5.05
CA VAL A 77 13.34 -10.55 6.32
C VAL A 77 13.49 -12.01 6.76
N ALA A 78 12.43 -12.82 6.62
CA ALA A 78 12.50 -14.25 6.92
C ALA A 78 13.48 -14.99 5.99
N SER A 79 13.47 -14.66 4.70
CA SER A 79 14.38 -15.25 3.71
C SER A 79 15.83 -14.86 3.99
N GLU A 80 16.09 -13.60 4.36
CA GLU A 80 17.40 -13.10 4.76
C GLU A 80 17.95 -13.83 5.98
N LYS A 81 17.13 -14.00 7.03
CA LYS A 81 17.51 -14.78 8.22
C LYS A 81 17.87 -16.22 7.86
N LYS A 82 17.05 -16.87 7.02
CA LYS A 82 17.32 -18.24 6.57
C LYS A 82 18.64 -18.34 5.79
N MET A 83 18.94 -17.37 4.93
CA MET A 83 20.22 -17.32 4.21
C MET A 83 21.40 -17.13 5.16
N ALA A 84 21.28 -16.22 6.13
CA ALA A 84 22.32 -15.99 7.14
C ALA A 84 22.57 -17.26 7.99
N ASP A 85 21.52 -17.98 8.37
CA ASP A 85 21.64 -19.24 9.12
C ASP A 85 22.32 -20.34 8.29
N MET A 86 21.97 -20.47 7.00
CA MET A 86 22.61 -21.43 6.10
C MET A 86 24.10 -21.12 5.91
N TRP A 87 24.43 -19.84 5.69
CA TRP A 87 25.82 -19.40 5.56
C TRP A 87 26.62 -19.62 6.83
N SER A 88 26.04 -19.30 8.00
CA SER A 88 26.67 -19.57 9.29
C SER A 88 26.97 -21.05 9.46
N LYS A 89 26.00 -21.94 9.19
CA LYS A 89 26.21 -23.39 9.25
C LYS A 89 27.28 -23.88 8.28
N ALA A 90 27.28 -23.40 7.04
CA ALA A 90 28.27 -23.76 6.03
C ALA A 90 29.70 -23.37 6.46
N LEU A 91 29.87 -22.17 7.05
CA LEU A 91 31.17 -21.69 7.54
C LEU A 91 31.68 -22.43 8.79
N HIS A 92 30.79 -23.03 9.58
CA HIS A 92 31.17 -23.84 10.76
C HIS A 92 31.36 -25.34 10.45
N LEU A 93 30.92 -25.81 9.28
CA LEU A 93 31.14 -27.18 8.79
C LEU A 93 32.53 -27.40 8.16
N ASP A 94 33.28 -26.32 7.91
CA ASP A 94 34.60 -26.33 7.26
C ASP A 94 35.76 -26.28 8.28
N LYS A 95 35.53 -26.74 9.53
CA LYS A 95 36.54 -26.86 10.60
C LYS A 95 36.66 -28.29 11.11
#